data_AF-A0A9D4YPE6-F1
#
_entry.id   AF-A0A9D4YPE6-F1
#
_cell.length_a   1.000
_cell.length_b   1.000
_cell.length_c   1.000
_cell.angle_alpha   90.00
_cell.angle_beta   90.00
_cell.angle_gamma   90.00
#
_symmetry.space_group_name_H-M   'P 1'
#
loop_
_entity.id
_entity.type
_entity.pdbx_description
1 polymer ?
#
loop_
_entity_poly.entity_id
_entity_poly.type
_entity_poly.pdbx_seq_one_letter_code
_entity_poly.pdbx_strand_id
1 'polypeptide(L)'
;WDVDVSSVCCSEAVKIIFSAVRSTICEIGEKSVERQGRNVKDNVIKIWLDLMQSMFTEAEWLRTNATPTMDDYMQNAYVSFALGPIVLPALYLVGPKLSDDVAENQELNHLFKTMSTCGRLLNDIQGFKRESEEGKLNAVSLHMIHSDGVVTYEDAVDKMKGVIEDKRRELLRLVLKEKGSLVPRDCKDLFWKMMKVLNLFYIKDDGFTSNEMHSTVNAVLKEPIILNELLVDSKDNTLSQKH
;
A
#
# COMPACT_ATOMS: atom_id res chain seq x y z
N TRP A 1 -22.15 0.42 9.35
CA TRP A 1 -21.22 -0.38 10.17
C TRP A 1 -21.99 -1.24 11.17
N ASP A 2 -22.99 -0.70 11.86
CA ASP A 2 -23.77 -1.41 12.90
C ASP A 2 -24.99 -2.18 12.34
N VAL A 3 -24.82 -2.85 11.20
CA VAL A 3 -25.89 -3.64 10.60
C VAL A 3 -26.04 -4.98 11.32
N ASP A 4 -27.28 -5.48 11.35
CA ASP A 4 -27.53 -6.86 11.71
C ASP A 4 -27.05 -7.79 10.59
N VAL A 5 -25.91 -8.43 10.85
CA VAL A 5 -25.21 -9.30 9.90
C VAL A 5 -26.07 -10.49 9.47
N SER A 6 -27.02 -10.91 10.33
CA SER A 6 -27.89 -12.05 10.05
C SER A 6 -28.99 -11.73 9.04
N SER A 7 -29.36 -10.46 8.90
CA SER A 7 -30.43 -10.02 7.98
C SER A 7 -29.93 -9.27 6.74
N VAL A 8 -28.72 -8.70 6.78
CA VAL A 8 -28.22 -7.81 5.70
C VAL A 8 -27.23 -8.49 4.75
N CYS A 9 -26.57 -9.58 5.15
CA CYS A 9 -25.53 -10.20 4.30
C CYS A 9 -26.13 -11.03 3.14
N CYS A 10 -25.61 -10.84 1.93
CA CYS A 10 -26.07 -11.53 0.73
C CYS A 10 -25.57 -12.98 0.58
N SER A 11 -24.59 -13.39 1.39
CA SER A 11 -24.09 -14.77 1.43
C SER A 11 -23.40 -15.07 2.77
N GLU A 12 -23.24 -16.36 3.09
CA GLU A 12 -22.51 -16.78 4.29
C GLU A 12 -21.03 -16.36 4.25
N ALA A 13 -20.40 -16.39 3.06
CA ALA A 13 -19.02 -15.95 2.89
C ALA A 13 -18.85 -14.45 3.24
N VAL A 14 -19.76 -13.60 2.74
CA VAL A 14 -19.76 -12.16 3.06
C VAL A 14 -19.98 -11.93 4.56
N LYS A 15 -20.89 -12.70 5.18
CA LYS A 15 -21.12 -12.65 6.62
C LYS A 15 -19.87 -13.00 7.44
N ILE A 16 -19.13 -14.03 7.05
CA ILE A 16 -17.88 -14.43 7.71
C ILE A 16 -16.83 -13.32 7.58
N ILE A 17 -16.58 -12.83 6.36
CA ILE A 17 -15.57 -11.79 6.11
C ILE A 17 -15.93 -10.51 6.86
N PHE A 18 -17.17 -10.04 6.75
CA PHE A 18 -17.63 -8.83 7.44
C PHE A 18 -17.49 -8.96 8.96
N SER A 19 -17.83 -10.12 9.51
CA SER A 19 -17.70 -10.38 10.96
C SER A 19 -16.23 -10.34 11.41
N ALA A 20 -15.32 -10.93 10.63
CA ALA A 20 -13.88 -10.93 10.93
C ALA A 20 -13.29 -9.52 10.85
N VAL A 21 -13.61 -8.75 9.80
CA VAL A 21 -13.18 -7.34 9.66
C VAL A 21 -13.74 -6.53 10.83
N ARG A 22 -15.03 -6.68 11.15
CA ARG A 22 -15.66 -5.95 12.27
C ARG A 22 -14.98 -6.25 13.61
N SER A 23 -14.74 -7.52 13.90
CA SER A 23 -14.05 -7.94 15.13
C SER A 23 -12.64 -7.34 15.20
N THR A 24 -11.88 -7.39 14.10
CA THR A 24 -10.52 -6.85 14.04
C THR A 24 -10.49 -5.35 14.29
N ILE A 25 -11.43 -4.59 13.71
CA ILE A 25 -11.51 -3.14 13.91
C ILE A 25 -11.88 -2.80 15.36
N CYS A 26 -12.81 -3.55 15.97
CA CYS A 26 -13.12 -3.38 17.39
C CYS A 26 -11.89 -3.62 18.25
N GLU A 27 -11.14 -4.70 18.01
CA GLU A 27 -9.91 -5.03 18.74
C GLU A 27 -8.85 -3.94 18.59
N ILE A 28 -8.64 -3.41 17.38
CA ILE A 28 -7.71 -2.28 17.15
C ILE A 28 -8.14 -1.06 17.99
N GLY A 29 -9.43 -0.73 18.00
CA GLY A 29 -9.94 0.41 18.76
C GLY A 29 -9.84 0.24 20.27
N GLU A 30 -10.07 -0.98 20.79
CA GLU A 30 -9.90 -1.29 22.21
C GLU A 30 -8.43 -1.19 22.63
N LYS A 31 -7.52 -1.82 21.85
CA LYS A 31 -6.08 -1.78 22.11
C LYS A 31 -5.47 -0.39 21.94
N SER A 32 -6.07 0.47 21.13
CA SER A 32 -5.55 1.84 20.95
C SER A 32 -5.68 2.69 22.21
N VAL A 33 -6.61 2.37 23.14
CA VAL A 33 -6.84 3.18 24.34
C VAL A 33 -5.59 3.26 25.21
N GLU A 34 -4.86 2.16 25.38
CA GLU A 34 -3.62 2.15 26.16
C GLU A 34 -2.55 3.06 25.55
N ARG A 35 -2.43 3.05 24.21
CA ARG A 35 -1.37 3.80 23.53
C ARG A 35 -1.72 5.26 23.27
N GLN A 36 -2.95 5.51 22.83
CA GLN A 36 -3.43 6.82 22.40
C GLN A 36 -4.17 7.58 23.52
N GLY A 37 -4.61 6.90 24.58
CA GLY A 37 -5.51 7.47 25.59
C GLY A 37 -6.94 7.68 25.09
N ARG A 38 -7.27 7.15 23.91
CA ARG A 38 -8.59 7.21 23.28
C ARG A 38 -8.79 6.01 22.36
N ASN A 39 -10.05 5.69 22.11
CA ASN A 39 -10.44 4.66 21.17
C ASN A 39 -10.42 5.25 19.74
N VAL A 40 -9.69 4.62 18.81
CA VAL A 40 -9.56 5.09 17.41
C VAL A 40 -10.41 4.27 16.42
N LYS A 41 -11.31 3.42 16.93
CA LYS A 41 -12.19 2.56 16.14
C LYS A 41 -12.88 3.31 15.01
N ASP A 42 -13.44 4.48 15.29
CA ASP A 42 -14.23 5.23 14.31
C ASP A 42 -13.35 5.76 13.15
N ASN A 43 -12.11 6.15 13.43
CA ASN A 43 -11.13 6.49 12.40
C ASN A 43 -10.83 5.25 11.52
N VAL A 44 -10.66 4.08 12.12
CA VAL A 44 -10.39 2.83 11.40
C VAL A 44 -11.61 2.39 10.57
N ILE A 45 -12.83 2.55 11.09
CA ILE A 45 -14.07 2.30 10.34
C ILE A 45 -14.10 3.18 9.09
N LYS A 46 -13.84 4.48 9.22
CA LYS A 46 -13.80 5.43 8.07
C LYS A 46 -12.82 4.96 6.99
N ILE A 47 -11.61 4.55 7.38
CA ILE A 47 -10.59 4.03 6.45
C ILE A 47 -11.10 2.81 5.67
N TRP A 48 -11.79 1.88 6.32
CA TRP A 48 -12.37 0.70 5.66
C TRP A 48 -13.56 1.05 4.76
N LEU A 49 -14.40 2.00 5.17
CA LEU A 49 -15.51 2.48 4.35
C LEU A 49 -15.00 3.15 3.06
N ASP A 50 -13.96 3.98 3.16
CA ASP A 50 -13.31 4.60 2.00
C ASP A 50 -12.75 3.54 1.04
N LEU A 51 -12.11 2.49 1.57
CA LEU A 51 -11.65 1.34 0.77
C LEU A 51 -12.81 0.65 0.06
N MET A 52 -13.87 0.30 0.78
CA MET A 52 -15.02 -0.41 0.21
C MET A 52 -15.71 0.41 -0.87
N GLN A 53 -15.86 1.71 -0.66
CA GLN A 53 -16.42 2.61 -1.68
C GLN A 53 -15.54 2.65 -2.93
N SER A 54 -14.22 2.69 -2.75
CA SER A 54 -13.27 2.72 -3.87
C SER A 54 -13.24 1.40 -4.66
N MET A 55 -13.28 0.25 -3.97
CA MET A 55 -13.41 -1.07 -4.60
C MET A 55 -14.75 -1.22 -5.32
N PHE A 56 -15.83 -0.68 -4.76
CA PHE A 56 -17.14 -0.68 -5.39
C PHE A 56 -17.11 0.12 -6.72
N THR A 57 -16.46 1.29 -6.74
CA THR A 57 -16.26 2.07 -7.98
C THR A 57 -15.54 1.25 -9.06
N GLU A 58 -14.47 0.52 -8.73
CA GLU A 58 -13.79 -0.35 -9.72
C GLU A 58 -14.70 -1.48 -10.22
N ALA A 59 -15.47 -2.09 -9.31
CA ALA A 59 -16.42 -3.13 -9.67
C ALA A 59 -17.55 -2.58 -10.58
N GLU A 60 -17.99 -1.35 -10.38
CA GLU A 60 -18.96 -0.69 -11.25
C GLU A 60 -18.38 -0.40 -12.63
N TRP A 61 -17.13 0.08 -12.72
CA TRP A 61 -16.46 0.27 -14.00
C TRP A 61 -16.37 -1.03 -14.79
N LEU A 62 -15.94 -2.12 -14.14
CA LEU A 62 -15.88 -3.45 -14.75
C LEU A 62 -17.27 -3.93 -15.20
N ARG A 63 -18.28 -3.85 -14.32
CA ARG A 63 -19.65 -4.31 -14.61
C ARG A 63 -20.30 -3.56 -15.77
N THR A 64 -20.00 -2.27 -15.91
CA THR A 64 -20.59 -1.40 -16.93
C THR A 64 -19.73 -1.24 -18.18
N ASN A 65 -18.56 -1.90 -18.22
CA ASN A 65 -17.52 -1.68 -19.24
C ASN A 65 -17.13 -0.20 -19.40
N ALA A 66 -17.20 0.56 -18.30
CA ALA A 66 -16.78 1.95 -18.32
C ALA A 66 -15.25 2.03 -18.43
N THR A 67 -14.77 2.93 -19.28
CA THR A 67 -13.35 3.23 -19.41
C THR A 67 -13.09 4.57 -18.73
N PRO A 68 -12.65 4.61 -17.46
CA PRO A 68 -12.39 5.86 -16.74
C PRO A 68 -11.17 6.57 -17.34
N THR A 69 -11.09 7.89 -17.22
CA THR A 69 -9.85 8.60 -17.57
C THR A 69 -8.71 8.16 -16.63
N MET A 70 -7.45 8.37 -17.03
CA MET A 70 -6.31 8.07 -16.16
C MET A 70 -6.38 8.85 -14.83
N ASP A 71 -6.86 10.09 -14.87
CA ASP A 71 -7.00 10.91 -13.66
C ASP A 71 -8.10 10.37 -12.74
N ASP A 72 -9.29 10.05 -13.28
CA ASP A 72 -10.39 9.47 -12.50
C ASP A 72 -9.99 8.12 -11.90
N TYR A 73 -9.33 7.29 -12.70
CA TYR A 73 -8.77 6.02 -12.25
C TYR A 73 -7.80 6.23 -11.10
N MET A 74 -6.78 7.09 -11.25
CA MET A 74 -5.76 7.27 -10.21
C MET A 74 -6.29 7.94 -8.94
N GLN A 75 -7.36 8.75 -9.01
CA GLN A 75 -8.03 9.29 -7.83
C GLN A 75 -8.78 8.23 -7.03
N ASN A 76 -9.19 7.13 -7.66
CA ASN A 76 -9.78 5.99 -6.98
C ASN A 76 -8.72 4.96 -6.58
N ALA A 77 -7.82 4.62 -7.51
CA ALA A 77 -6.96 3.45 -7.44
C ALA A 77 -5.94 3.48 -6.30
N TYR A 78 -5.50 4.66 -5.88
CA TYR A 78 -4.60 4.77 -4.71
C TYR A 78 -5.30 4.36 -3.40
N VAL A 79 -6.64 4.40 -3.34
CA VAL A 79 -7.41 3.92 -2.19
C VAL A 79 -7.73 2.44 -2.37
N SER A 80 -8.23 2.03 -3.54
CA SER A 80 -8.60 0.63 -3.83
C SER A 80 -7.43 -0.36 -3.72
N PHE A 81 -6.19 0.12 -3.81
CA PHE A 81 -4.97 -0.67 -3.56
C PHE A 81 -4.82 -1.15 -2.10
N ALA A 82 -5.74 -0.76 -1.20
CA ALA A 82 -5.91 -1.33 0.14
C ALA A 82 -4.77 -1.08 1.14
N LEU A 83 -3.87 -0.12 0.88
CA LEU A 83 -2.88 0.29 1.88
C LEU A 83 -3.47 1.08 3.05
N GLY A 84 -4.66 1.66 2.88
CA GLY A 84 -5.33 2.44 3.93
C GLY A 84 -5.48 1.66 5.24
N PRO A 85 -6.20 0.51 5.24
CA PRO A 85 -6.34 -0.35 6.41
C PRO A 85 -5.04 -0.94 6.99
N ILE A 86 -3.93 -0.88 6.25
CA ILE A 86 -2.64 -1.42 6.68
C ILE A 86 -1.82 -0.32 7.37
N VAL A 87 -1.60 0.79 6.66
CA VAL A 87 -0.65 1.82 7.08
C VAL A 87 -1.28 2.79 8.08
N LEU A 88 -2.51 3.24 7.83
CA LEU A 88 -3.12 4.31 8.61
C LEU A 88 -3.44 3.89 10.06
N PRO A 89 -3.97 2.67 10.34
CA PRO A 89 -4.14 2.21 11.71
C PRO A 89 -2.81 2.06 12.46
N ALA A 90 -1.74 1.66 11.78
CA ALA A 90 -0.42 1.50 12.38
C ALA A 90 0.19 2.84 12.85
N LEU A 91 -0.25 3.99 12.28
CA LEU A 91 0.17 5.31 12.74
C LEU A 91 -0.21 5.58 14.20
N TYR A 92 -1.31 5.02 14.68
CA TYR A 92 -1.74 5.11 16.08
C TYR A 92 -0.91 4.23 17.02
N LEU A 93 0.04 3.45 16.52
CA LEU A 93 0.87 2.55 17.32
C LEU A 93 2.35 2.92 17.28
N VAL A 94 2.76 3.83 16.39
CA VAL A 94 4.16 4.28 16.24
C VAL A 94 4.36 5.67 16.80
N GLY A 95 5.47 5.86 17.52
CA GLY A 95 5.86 7.16 18.02
C GLY A 95 4.91 7.76 19.08
N PRO A 96 4.75 9.11 19.10
CA PRO A 96 3.90 9.81 20.06
C PRO A 96 2.40 9.63 19.75
N LYS A 97 1.54 10.12 20.66
CA LYS A 97 0.09 10.14 20.44
C LYS A 97 -0.26 10.97 19.21
N LEU A 98 -1.15 10.43 18.37
CA LEU A 98 -1.61 11.04 17.13
C LEU A 98 -2.98 11.71 17.39
N SER A 99 -3.02 13.03 17.39
CA SER A 99 -4.28 13.76 17.49
C SER A 99 -5.11 13.61 16.22
N ASP A 100 -6.42 13.85 16.32
CA ASP A 100 -7.30 13.83 15.14
C ASP A 100 -6.92 14.92 14.13
N ASP A 101 -6.50 16.11 14.60
CA ASP A 101 -6.00 17.18 13.72
C ASP A 101 -4.81 16.74 12.86
N VAL A 102 -3.93 15.90 13.38
CA VAL A 102 -2.79 15.34 12.63
C VAL A 102 -3.27 14.21 11.73
N ALA A 103 -4.14 13.32 12.22
CA ALA A 103 -4.69 12.20 11.46
C ALA A 103 -5.49 12.66 10.23
N GLU A 104 -6.13 13.82 10.30
CA GLU A 104 -6.88 14.42 9.19
C GLU A 104 -6.09 15.51 8.43
N ASN A 105 -4.80 15.66 8.75
CA ASN A 105 -3.97 16.71 8.17
C ASN A 105 -3.66 16.47 6.69
N GLN A 106 -3.59 17.58 5.93
CA GLN A 106 -3.23 17.55 4.50
C GLN A 106 -1.86 16.92 4.23
N GLU A 107 -0.86 17.12 5.09
CA GLU A 107 0.47 16.52 4.96
C GLU A 107 0.41 14.99 5.08
N LEU A 108 -0.36 14.46 6.03
CA LEU A 108 -0.54 13.01 6.21
C LEU A 108 -1.30 12.40 5.03
N ASN A 109 -2.38 13.04 4.60
CA ASN A 109 -3.13 12.63 3.41
C ASN A 109 -2.24 12.62 2.15
N HIS A 110 -1.36 13.61 2.03
CA HIS A 110 -0.43 13.71 0.90
C HIS A 110 0.67 12.64 0.96
N LEU A 111 1.22 12.33 2.13
CA LEU A 111 2.13 11.19 2.35
C LEU A 111 1.47 9.87 1.93
N PHE A 112 0.25 9.62 2.42
CA PHE A 112 -0.52 8.42 2.10
C PHE A 112 -0.79 8.31 0.60
N LYS A 113 -1.35 9.36 0.00
CA LYS A 113 -1.66 9.38 -1.44
C LYS A 113 -0.40 9.16 -2.28
N THR A 114 0.71 9.80 -1.96
CA THR A 114 1.96 9.69 -2.72
C THR A 114 2.51 8.26 -2.65
N MET A 115 2.63 7.69 -1.45
CA MET A 115 3.08 6.31 -1.26
C MET A 115 2.14 5.30 -1.95
N SER A 116 0.83 5.46 -1.77
CA SER A 116 -0.15 4.52 -2.33
C SER A 116 -0.26 4.60 -3.85
N THR A 117 -0.06 5.79 -4.42
CA THR A 117 0.07 5.98 -5.88
C THR A 117 1.25 5.18 -6.42
N CYS A 118 2.43 5.25 -5.78
CA CYS A 118 3.58 4.43 -6.19
C CYS A 118 3.28 2.94 -6.09
N GLY A 119 2.69 2.50 -4.98
CA GLY A 119 2.32 1.11 -4.76
C GLY A 119 1.35 0.59 -5.82
N ARG A 120 0.32 1.37 -6.14
CA ARG A 120 -0.67 1.03 -7.17
C ARG A 120 -0.03 0.90 -8.54
N LEU A 121 0.82 1.84 -8.94
CA LEU A 121 1.46 1.78 -10.25
C LEU A 121 2.44 0.60 -10.37
N LEU A 122 3.19 0.29 -9.30
CA LEU A 122 4.03 -0.91 -9.24
C LEU A 122 3.18 -2.18 -9.41
N ASN A 123 2.04 -2.24 -8.71
CA ASN A 123 1.08 -3.34 -8.83
C ASN A 123 0.48 -3.44 -10.24
N ASP A 124 0.08 -2.33 -10.86
CA ASP A 124 -0.51 -2.31 -12.21
C ASP A 124 0.45 -2.81 -13.28
N ILE A 125 1.74 -2.44 -13.18
CA ILE A 125 2.78 -2.91 -14.11
C ILE A 125 2.91 -4.43 -14.03
N GLN A 126 3.03 -4.98 -12.81
CA GLN A 126 3.24 -6.41 -12.61
C GLN A 126 1.96 -7.25 -12.78
N GLY A 127 0.80 -6.66 -12.49
CA GLY A 127 -0.51 -7.29 -12.58
C GLY A 127 -1.14 -7.24 -13.98
N PHE A 128 -0.62 -6.39 -14.88
CA PHE A 128 -1.23 -6.08 -16.18
C PHE A 128 -1.71 -7.31 -16.96
N LYS A 129 -0.85 -8.33 -17.11
CA LYS A 129 -1.18 -9.50 -17.91
C LYS A 129 -2.38 -10.26 -17.33
N ARG A 130 -2.35 -10.55 -16.03
CA ARG A 130 -3.44 -11.26 -15.33
C ARG A 130 -4.74 -10.45 -15.38
N GLU A 131 -4.66 -9.16 -15.04
CA GLU A 131 -5.85 -8.30 -15.01
C GLU A 131 -6.48 -8.13 -16.40
N SER A 132 -5.65 -8.08 -17.46
CA SER A 132 -6.14 -8.05 -18.85
C SER A 132 -6.88 -9.33 -19.24
N GLU A 133 -6.42 -10.50 -18.78
CA GLU A 133 -7.12 -11.79 -18.99
C GLU A 133 -8.48 -11.84 -18.28
N GLU A 134 -8.63 -11.10 -17.17
CA GLU A 134 -9.86 -10.94 -16.40
C GLU A 134 -10.77 -9.81 -16.94
N GLY A 135 -10.32 -9.06 -17.95
CA GLY A 135 -11.02 -7.89 -18.49
C GLY A 135 -11.01 -6.66 -17.59
N LYS A 136 -10.15 -6.64 -16.56
CA LYS A 136 -10.02 -5.54 -15.62
C LYS A 136 -9.05 -4.49 -16.16
N LEU A 137 -9.51 -3.23 -16.18
CA LEU A 137 -8.68 -2.09 -16.57
C LEU A 137 -7.78 -1.65 -15.42
N ASN A 138 -6.53 -1.32 -15.74
CA ASN A 138 -5.55 -0.73 -14.84
C ASN A 138 -4.81 0.43 -15.52
N ALA A 139 -3.84 1.05 -14.83
CA ALA A 139 -3.11 2.19 -15.41
C ALA A 139 -2.51 1.87 -16.79
N VAL A 140 -1.86 0.71 -16.95
CA VAL A 140 -1.20 0.29 -18.21
C VAL A 140 -2.21 0.21 -19.34
N SER A 141 -3.29 -0.56 -19.15
CA SER A 141 -4.32 -0.69 -20.19
C SER A 141 -4.98 0.65 -20.51
N LEU A 142 -5.28 1.46 -19.49
CA LEU A 142 -5.92 2.77 -19.68
C LEU A 142 -5.00 3.71 -20.44
N HIS A 143 -3.70 3.68 -20.19
CA HIS A 143 -2.79 4.55 -20.93
C HIS A 143 -2.72 4.19 -22.41
N MET A 144 -2.69 2.89 -22.73
CA MET A 144 -2.68 2.41 -24.11
C MET A 144 -4.00 2.73 -24.84
N ILE A 145 -5.15 2.51 -24.18
CA ILE A 145 -6.49 2.77 -24.73
C ILE A 145 -6.67 4.25 -25.06
N HIS A 146 -6.35 5.15 -24.13
CA HIS A 146 -6.53 6.60 -24.35
C HIS A 146 -5.50 7.22 -25.32
N SER A 147 -4.53 6.43 -25.76
CA SER A 147 -3.55 6.86 -26.77
C SER A 147 -3.93 6.37 -28.17
N ASP A 148 -5.17 5.90 -28.38
CA ASP A 148 -5.66 5.33 -29.64
C ASP A 148 -4.73 4.23 -30.22
N GLY A 149 -4.07 3.46 -29.34
CA GLY A 149 -3.14 2.40 -29.73
C GLY A 149 -1.77 2.89 -30.24
N VAL A 150 -1.47 4.18 -30.16
CA VAL A 150 -0.14 4.74 -30.52
C VAL A 150 0.94 4.34 -29.52
N VAL A 151 0.56 4.21 -28.24
CA VAL A 151 1.46 3.88 -27.13
C VAL A 151 1.54 2.36 -26.96
N THR A 152 2.75 1.83 -26.99
CA THR A 152 3.02 0.40 -26.74
C THR A 152 2.91 0.06 -25.24
N TYR A 153 2.91 -1.24 -24.92
CA TYR A 153 2.99 -1.68 -23.52
C TYR A 153 4.27 -1.15 -22.85
N GLU A 154 5.40 -1.24 -23.55
CA GLU A 154 6.71 -0.79 -23.09
C GLU A 154 6.71 0.71 -22.80
N ASP A 155 6.17 1.52 -23.71
CA ASP A 155 6.03 2.97 -23.53
C ASP A 155 5.17 3.30 -22.31
N ALA A 156 4.08 2.56 -22.10
CA ALA A 156 3.19 2.76 -20.95
C ALA A 156 3.87 2.40 -19.63
N VAL A 157 4.60 1.29 -19.59
CA VAL A 157 5.39 0.88 -18.44
C VAL A 157 6.48 1.91 -18.12
N ASP A 158 7.20 2.39 -19.14
CA ASP A 158 8.26 3.37 -18.95
C ASP A 158 7.73 4.71 -18.45
N LYS A 159 6.57 5.15 -18.95
CA LYS A 159 5.88 6.33 -18.41
C LYS A 159 5.52 6.14 -16.93
N MET A 160 4.98 4.99 -16.55
CA MET A 160 4.58 4.71 -15.16
C MET A 160 5.79 4.62 -14.23
N LYS A 161 6.89 4.01 -14.68
CA LYS A 161 8.16 4.03 -13.95
C LYS A 161 8.65 5.46 -13.73
N GLY A 162 8.53 6.34 -14.73
CA GLY A 162 8.82 7.77 -14.59
C GLY A 162 7.99 8.42 -13.47
N VAL A 163 6.67 8.20 -13.48
CA VAL A 163 5.75 8.72 -12.44
C VAL A 163 6.09 8.16 -11.05
N ILE A 164 6.40 6.86 -10.95
CA ILE A 164 6.80 6.21 -9.70
C ILE A 164 8.07 6.87 -9.15
N GLU A 165 9.07 7.11 -9.99
CA GLU A 165 10.33 7.73 -9.57
C GLU A 165 10.14 9.19 -9.12
N ASP A 166 9.30 9.96 -9.80
CA ASP A 166 8.92 11.30 -9.37
C ASP A 166 8.21 11.29 -8.02
N LYS A 167 7.20 10.42 -7.86
CA LYS A 167 6.43 10.28 -6.62
C LYS A 167 7.28 9.75 -5.47
N ARG A 168 8.24 8.86 -5.74
CA ARG A 168 9.21 8.39 -4.74
C ARG A 168 10.11 9.53 -4.24
N ARG A 169 10.60 10.38 -5.15
CA ARG A 169 11.37 11.58 -4.77
C ARG A 169 10.52 12.56 -3.97
N GLU A 170 9.28 12.78 -4.38
CA GLU A 170 8.30 13.60 -3.65
C GLU A 170 8.05 13.06 -2.24
N LEU A 171 7.78 11.75 -2.10
CA LEU A 171 7.61 11.08 -0.82
C LEU A 171 8.83 11.28 0.10
N LEU A 172 10.04 11.11 -0.44
CA LEU A 172 11.27 11.31 0.32
C LEU A 172 11.39 12.75 0.84
N ARG A 173 11.04 13.75 0.02
CA ARG A 173 11.04 15.16 0.46
C ARG A 173 10.03 15.40 1.59
N LEU A 174 8.83 14.80 1.51
CA LEU A 174 7.83 14.91 2.57
C LEU A 174 8.29 14.25 3.86
N VAL A 175 8.91 13.08 3.77
CA VAL A 175 9.44 12.34 4.93
C VAL A 175 10.54 13.12 5.64
N LEU A 176 11.44 13.75 4.88
CA LEU A 176 12.56 14.54 5.39
C LEU A 176 12.18 15.96 5.85
N LYS A 177 10.96 16.42 5.57
CA LYS A 177 10.51 17.75 5.97
C LYS A 177 10.29 17.80 7.48
N GLU A 178 11.11 18.55 8.21
CA GLU A 178 10.99 18.70 9.66
C GLU A 178 10.31 20.02 10.07
N LYS A 179 10.74 21.13 9.47
CA LYS A 179 10.23 22.46 9.81
C LYS A 179 8.77 22.62 9.36
N GLY A 180 7.89 22.96 10.30
CA GLY A 180 6.46 23.20 10.04
C GLY A 180 5.67 21.93 9.71
N SER A 181 6.23 20.74 9.95
CA SER A 181 5.53 19.47 9.84
C SER A 181 4.67 19.24 11.08
N LEU A 182 3.40 18.89 10.90
CA LEU A 182 2.52 18.48 11.99
C LEU A 182 2.57 16.96 12.20
N VAL A 183 3.01 16.22 11.17
CA VAL A 183 3.15 14.76 11.24
C VAL A 183 4.44 14.35 11.97
N PRO A 184 4.36 13.52 13.03
CA PRO A 184 5.53 13.00 13.75
C PRO A 184 6.52 12.27 12.83
N ARG A 185 7.81 12.31 13.17
CA ARG A 185 8.85 11.64 12.37
C ARG A 185 8.64 10.14 12.24
N ASP A 186 8.28 9.47 13.33
CA ASP A 186 8.03 8.02 13.34
C ASP A 186 6.89 7.62 12.39
N CYS A 187 5.85 8.46 12.28
CA CYS A 187 4.75 8.27 11.34
C CYS A 187 5.24 8.43 9.89
N LYS A 188 6.04 9.46 9.59
CA LYS A 188 6.62 9.67 8.25
C LYS A 188 7.52 8.51 7.83
N ASP A 189 8.35 8.02 8.75
CA ASP A 189 9.22 6.89 8.49
C ASP A 189 8.44 5.60 8.17
N LEU A 190 7.21 5.43 8.69
CA LEU A 190 6.36 4.31 8.33
C LEU A 190 5.97 4.32 6.85
N PHE A 191 5.60 5.48 6.30
CA PHE A 191 5.32 5.62 4.86
C PHE A 191 6.56 5.27 4.01
N TRP A 192 7.75 5.71 4.43
CA TRP A 192 8.99 5.36 3.73
C TRP A 192 9.31 3.87 3.81
N LYS A 193 9.13 3.25 4.98
CA LYS A 193 9.31 1.80 5.16
C LYS A 193 8.34 1.03 4.28
N MET A 194 7.06 1.43 4.22
CA MET A 194 6.09 0.80 3.35
C MET A 194 6.46 0.98 1.87
N MET A 195 6.97 2.13 1.45
CA MET A 195 7.50 2.30 0.09
C MET A 195 8.62 1.30 -0.22
N LYS A 196 9.51 1.01 0.73
CA LYS A 196 10.55 -0.03 0.55
C LYS A 196 9.95 -1.42 0.42
N VAL A 197 8.95 -1.75 1.24
CA VAL A 197 8.20 -3.01 1.13
C VAL A 197 7.58 -3.14 -0.25
N LEU A 198 6.87 -2.12 -0.73
CA LEU A 198 6.24 -2.11 -2.06
C LEU A 198 7.26 -2.29 -3.19
N ASN A 199 8.41 -1.60 -3.11
CA ASN A 199 9.47 -1.80 -4.09
C ASN A 199 9.97 -3.25 -4.08
N LEU A 200 10.29 -3.81 -2.90
CA LEU A 200 10.73 -5.20 -2.80
C LEU A 200 9.66 -6.17 -3.32
N PHE A 201 8.39 -5.89 -3.04
CA PHE A 201 7.28 -6.76 -3.37
C PHE A 201 6.99 -6.81 -4.88
N TYR A 202 7.30 -5.74 -5.62
CA TYR A 202 7.01 -5.61 -7.05
C TYR A 202 8.24 -5.42 -7.94
N ILE A 203 9.46 -5.61 -7.40
CA ILE A 203 10.71 -5.35 -8.13
C ILE A 203 10.90 -6.27 -9.33
N LYS A 204 10.43 -7.51 -9.24
CA LYS A 204 10.61 -8.55 -10.27
C LYS A 204 9.30 -9.04 -10.84
N ASP A 205 8.31 -9.27 -9.99
CA ASP A 205 7.04 -9.89 -10.33
C ASP A 205 5.94 -9.42 -9.35
N ASP A 206 4.79 -10.09 -9.39
CA ASP A 206 3.79 -9.96 -8.36
C ASP A 206 4.18 -10.79 -7.12
N GLY A 207 4.68 -10.11 -6.08
CA GLY A 207 5.11 -10.75 -4.83
C GLY A 207 4.04 -11.57 -4.11
N PHE A 208 2.75 -11.48 -4.48
CA PHE A 208 1.69 -12.34 -3.94
C PHE A 208 1.74 -13.76 -4.50
N THR A 209 2.21 -13.94 -5.72
CA THR A 209 2.23 -15.23 -6.42
C THR A 209 3.65 -15.77 -6.63
N SER A 210 4.67 -15.03 -6.18
CA SER A 210 6.08 -15.35 -6.37
C SER A 210 6.67 -16.28 -5.32
N ASN A 211 7.43 -17.29 -5.78
CA ASN A 211 8.25 -18.16 -4.94
C ASN A 211 9.47 -17.44 -4.34
N GLU A 212 9.93 -16.34 -4.93
CA GLU A 212 11.11 -15.61 -4.44
C GLU A 212 10.81 -14.90 -3.11
N MET A 213 9.60 -14.35 -2.96
CA MET A 213 9.15 -13.75 -1.70
C MET A 213 9.15 -14.78 -0.56
N HIS A 214 8.72 -16.01 -0.82
CA HIS A 214 8.79 -17.10 0.17
C HIS A 214 10.22 -17.37 0.65
N SER A 215 11.20 -17.34 -0.27
CA SER A 215 12.61 -17.54 0.07
C SER A 215 13.13 -16.39 0.93
N THR A 216 12.80 -15.14 0.57
CA THR A 216 13.16 -13.95 1.36
C THR A 216 12.58 -14.01 2.78
N VAL A 217 11.32 -14.45 2.93
CA VAL A 217 10.68 -14.62 4.24
C VAL A 217 11.38 -15.69 5.07
N ASN A 218 11.76 -16.83 4.48
CA ASN A 218 12.50 -17.87 5.18
C ASN A 218 13.88 -17.39 5.66
N ALA A 219 14.60 -16.65 4.82
CA ALA A 219 15.90 -16.08 5.17
C ALA A 219 15.84 -15.14 6.38
N VAL A 220 14.75 -14.40 6.55
CA VAL A 220 14.58 -13.46 7.67
C VAL A 220 14.03 -14.16 8.94
N LEU A 221 13.09 -15.10 8.80
CA LEU A 221 12.36 -15.66 9.94
C LEU A 221 12.89 -17.00 10.44
N LYS A 222 13.49 -17.80 9.58
CA LYS A 222 13.84 -19.21 9.87
C LYS A 222 15.33 -19.48 9.83
N GLU A 223 16.06 -18.79 8.96
CA GLU A 223 17.47 -19.03 8.78
C GLU A 223 18.27 -18.26 9.85
N PRO A 224 18.99 -18.97 10.74
CA PRO A 224 19.80 -18.30 11.74
C PRO A 224 21.00 -17.63 11.08
N ILE A 225 21.37 -16.45 11.56
CA ILE A 225 22.60 -15.79 11.14
C ILE A 225 23.79 -16.55 11.74
N ILE A 226 24.59 -17.21 10.89
CA ILE A 226 25.81 -17.89 11.31
C ILE A 226 26.94 -16.87 11.42
N LEU A 227 27.15 -16.36 12.64
CA LEU A 227 28.09 -15.27 12.92
C LEU A 227 29.54 -15.58 12.46
N ASN A 228 29.96 -16.84 12.54
CA ASN A 228 31.31 -17.24 12.16
C ASN A 228 31.57 -17.08 10.65
N GLU A 229 30.57 -17.29 9.80
CA GLU A 229 30.70 -17.16 8.34
C GLU A 229 30.83 -15.68 7.94
N LEU A 230 30.06 -14.79 8.59
CA LEU A 230 30.16 -13.33 8.39
C LEU A 230 31.53 -12.75 8.81
N LEU A 231 32.15 -13.34 9.83
CA LEU A 231 33.47 -12.92 10.32
C LEU A 231 34.62 -13.43 9.43
N VAL A 232 34.41 -14.49 8.66
CA VAL A 232 35.38 -14.98 7.67
C VAL A 232 35.32 -14.11 6.41
N ASP A 233 34.12 -13.85 5.88
CA ASP A 233 33.93 -13.00 4.69
C ASP A 233 34.41 -11.55 4.90
N SER A 234 34.31 -11.02 6.11
CA SER A 234 34.82 -9.67 6.43
C SER A 234 36.35 -9.60 6.50
N LYS A 235 37.02 -10.69 6.87
CA LYS A 235 38.49 -10.79 6.90
C LYS A 235 39.08 -10.98 5.50
N ASP A 236 38.44 -11.78 4.66
CA ASP A 236 38.90 -11.98 3.27
C ASP A 236 38.71 -10.72 2.41
N ASN A 237 37.64 -9.95 2.64
CA ASN A 237 37.44 -8.66 1.98
C ASN A 237 38.43 -7.56 2.44
N THR A 238 38.96 -7.62 3.66
CA THR A 238 39.99 -6.66 4.12
C THR A 238 41.40 -7.01 3.63
N LEU A 239 41.66 -8.27 3.29
CA LEU A 239 42.93 -8.71 2.70
C LEU A 239 43.02 -8.39 1.20
N SER A 240 41.88 -8.43 0.48
CA SER A 240 41.83 -8.13 -0.96
C SER A 240 41.97 -6.64 -1.32
N GLN A 241 41.71 -5.72 -0.38
CA GLN A 241 41.90 -4.26 -0.58
C GLN A 241 43.31 -3.75 -0.22
N LYS A 242 44.25 -4.65 0.11
CA LYS A 242 45.63 -4.29 0.49
C LYS A 242 46.69 -4.52 -0.60
N HIS A 243 46.29 -4.68 -1.86
CA HIS A 243 47.21 -4.79 -2.99
C HIS A 243 46.94 -3.75 -4.08
#